data_AF-A0A975WA09-F1
#
_entry.id   AF-A0A975WA09-F1
#
_cell.length_a   1.000
_cell.length_b   1.000
_cell.length_c   1.000
_cell.angle_alpha   90.00
_cell.angle_beta   90.00
_cell.angle_gamma   90.00
#
_symmetry.space_group_name_H-M   'P 1'
#
loop_
_entity.id
_entity.type
_entity.pdbx_description
1 polymer ?
#
loop_
_entity_poly.entity_id
_entity_poly.type
_entity_poly.pdbx_seq_one_letter_code
_entity_poly.pdbx_strand_id
1 'polypeptide(L)'
;MTLTPIGDLSRGFVLRHRQAGLQSESMRLQTELTTGRVAGTRNHLRGDYAHLSDIERGLSMLESYRSAIAESDTMTATMQAALGAVRDHSADLSAGLMLAAQAGSPLDLRIASADAEQALGALVGQLNSRSAGRALFSGAAYDSAALAAPEEMLAALRGALAGTSTLAGVEAAFDSWFGSGGGFETSGYLGATRDGTPLQLSEDLRLGLSVRADDPAFRDTLKATAMAALAADESLGFAEDVQVQMIESAGAQLIAARPGVLDVIAGLGVVQARIEDGRARNEAAGLTLELARNTLLSVDPYETATRFEAVQSQIETLYAVTVRAARMSLLDYMR
;
A
#
# COMPACT_ATOMS: atom_id res chain seq x y z
N MET A 1 -47.57 47.40 -49.25
CA MET A 1 -46.69 46.65 -48.34
C MET A 1 -47.23 45.23 -48.23
N THR A 2 -46.62 44.29 -48.94
CA THR A 2 -47.05 42.89 -48.99
C THR A 2 -46.62 42.17 -47.72
N LEU A 3 -47.57 41.88 -46.84
CA LEU A 3 -47.39 40.94 -45.73
C LEU A 3 -47.35 39.53 -46.30
N THR A 4 -46.16 38.92 -46.39
CA THR A 4 -46.00 37.51 -46.77
C THR A 4 -46.60 36.64 -45.66
N PRO A 5 -47.60 35.79 -45.95
CA PRO A 5 -48.23 34.96 -44.94
C PRO A 5 -47.32 33.78 -44.63
N ILE A 6 -46.51 33.91 -43.58
CA ILE A 6 -45.83 32.78 -42.93
C ILE A 6 -46.94 31.89 -42.36
N GLY A 7 -47.22 30.75 -42.99
CA GLY A 7 -48.35 29.87 -42.64
C GLY A 7 -48.36 29.43 -41.18
N ASP A 8 -49.54 29.26 -40.59
CA ASP A 8 -49.75 29.00 -39.15
C ASP A 8 -48.92 27.83 -38.59
N LEU A 9 -48.70 26.79 -39.41
CA LEU A 9 -47.86 25.64 -39.07
C LEU A 9 -46.39 26.02 -38.83
N SER A 10 -45.86 26.95 -39.62
CA SER A 10 -44.48 27.43 -39.49
C SER A 10 -44.30 28.32 -38.25
N ARG A 11 -45.32 29.11 -37.86
CA ARG A 11 -45.32 29.86 -36.59
C ARG A 11 -45.33 28.94 -35.38
N GLY A 12 -46.21 27.93 -35.37
CA GLY A 12 -46.26 26.94 -34.29
C GLY A 12 -44.97 26.13 -34.16
N PHE A 13 -44.34 25.78 -35.29
CA PHE A 13 -43.03 25.12 -35.29
C PHE A 13 -41.93 26.00 -34.69
N VAL A 14 -41.85 27.28 -35.07
CA VAL A 14 -40.87 28.23 -34.51
C VAL A 14 -41.05 28.43 -33.01
N LEU A 15 -42.30 28.54 -32.53
CA LEU A 15 -42.60 28.68 -31.10
C LEU A 15 -42.17 27.44 -30.30
N ARG A 16 -42.50 26.24 -30.80
CA ARG A 16 -42.08 24.96 -30.17
C ARG A 16 -40.56 24.81 -30.16
N HIS A 17 -39.88 25.18 -31.23
CA HIS A 17 -38.43 25.14 -31.30
C HIS A 17 -37.78 26.09 -30.29
N ARG A 18 -38.29 27.33 -30.16
CA ARG A 18 -37.84 28.28 -29.13
C ARG A 18 -38.12 27.78 -27.72
N GLN A 19 -39.29 27.18 -27.49
CA GLN A 19 -39.62 26.60 -26.20
C GLN A 19 -38.64 25.48 -25.82
N ALA A 20 -38.34 24.58 -26.74
CA ALA A 20 -37.36 23.51 -26.51
C ALA A 20 -35.95 24.07 -26.21
N GLY A 21 -35.54 25.13 -26.93
CA GLY A 21 -34.27 25.82 -26.68
C GLY A 21 -34.19 26.45 -25.28
N LEU A 22 -35.21 27.22 -24.88
CA LEU A 22 -35.27 27.86 -23.56
C LEU A 22 -35.34 26.83 -22.42
N GLN A 23 -36.09 25.74 -22.61
CA GLN A 23 -36.14 24.65 -21.62
C GLN A 23 -34.78 23.97 -21.46
N SER A 24 -34.08 23.69 -22.56
CA SER A 24 -32.73 23.13 -22.54
C SER A 24 -31.74 24.08 -21.85
N GLU A 25 -31.82 25.38 -22.13
CA GLU A 25 -30.97 26.39 -21.50
C GLU A 25 -31.27 26.56 -20.00
N SER A 26 -32.54 26.52 -19.61
CA SER A 26 -32.97 26.50 -18.21
C SER A 26 -32.39 25.31 -17.45
N MET A 27 -32.48 24.09 -18.01
CA MET A 27 -31.91 22.89 -17.38
C MET A 27 -30.38 22.98 -17.25
N ARG A 28 -29.72 23.54 -18.27
CA ARG A 28 -28.27 23.80 -18.25
C ARG A 28 -27.89 24.75 -17.11
N LEU A 29 -28.50 25.94 -17.08
CA LEU A 29 -28.23 26.96 -16.05
C LEU A 29 -28.58 26.48 -14.65
N GLN A 30 -29.66 25.70 -14.50
CA GLN A 30 -30.01 25.07 -13.23
C GLN A 30 -28.91 24.11 -12.77
N THR A 31 -28.35 23.30 -13.68
CA THR A 31 -27.23 22.40 -13.38
C THR A 31 -25.96 23.18 -13.03
N GLU A 32 -25.67 24.25 -13.77
CA GLU A 32 -24.52 25.12 -13.51
C GLU A 32 -24.63 25.81 -12.14
N LEU A 33 -25.83 26.24 -11.76
CA LEU A 33 -26.11 26.86 -10.47
C LEU A 33 -26.00 25.87 -9.30
N THR A 34 -26.46 24.63 -9.46
CA THR A 34 -26.39 23.61 -8.39
C THR A 34 -25.00 23.00 -8.24
N THR A 35 -24.25 22.86 -9.34
CA THR A 35 -22.91 22.26 -9.33
C THR A 35 -21.78 23.28 -9.19
N GLY A 36 -22.05 24.57 -9.43
CA GLY A 36 -21.04 25.63 -9.50
C GLY A 36 -20.06 25.47 -10.67
N ARG A 37 -20.34 24.57 -11.61
CA ARG A 37 -19.48 24.25 -12.76
C ARG A 37 -20.26 24.31 -14.07
N VAL A 38 -19.57 24.64 -15.16
CA VAL A 38 -20.13 24.67 -16.50
C VAL A 38 -20.66 23.29 -16.90
N ALA A 39 -21.91 23.22 -17.36
CA ALA A 39 -22.52 21.98 -17.83
C ALA A 39 -22.13 21.68 -19.29
N GLY A 40 -21.71 22.71 -20.04
CA GLY A 40 -21.30 22.62 -21.44
C GLY A 40 -19.81 22.90 -21.65
N THR A 41 -18.92 22.03 -21.13
CA THR A 41 -17.45 22.20 -21.21
C THR A 41 -16.95 22.48 -22.63
N ARG A 42 -17.56 21.86 -23.65
CA ARG A 42 -17.23 22.09 -25.07
C ARG A 42 -17.37 23.53 -25.53
N ASN A 43 -18.50 24.12 -25.17
CA ASN A 43 -18.83 25.48 -25.58
C ASN A 43 -18.05 26.48 -24.72
N HIS A 44 -17.86 26.17 -23.44
CA HIS A 44 -17.09 26.99 -22.52
C HIS A 44 -15.62 27.11 -22.94
N LEU A 45 -14.98 25.99 -23.26
CA LEU A 45 -13.57 25.95 -23.68
C LEU A 45 -13.37 26.17 -25.18
N ARG A 46 -14.43 26.45 -25.94
CA ARG A 46 -14.39 26.73 -27.39
C ARG A 46 -13.68 25.63 -28.21
N GLY A 47 -13.68 24.40 -27.72
CA GLY A 47 -13.01 23.25 -28.34
C GLY A 47 -11.54 23.05 -27.96
N ASP A 48 -10.94 23.91 -27.13
CA ASP A 48 -9.59 23.71 -26.60
C ASP A 48 -9.61 22.94 -25.28
N TYR A 49 -9.45 21.62 -25.40
CA TYR A 49 -9.49 20.70 -24.27
C TYR A 49 -8.12 20.29 -23.76
N ALA A 50 -7.03 20.70 -24.41
CA ALA A 50 -5.70 20.17 -24.12
C ALA A 50 -5.36 20.33 -22.63
N HIS A 51 -5.54 21.53 -22.09
CA HIS A 51 -5.29 21.81 -20.68
C HIS A 51 -6.19 21.02 -19.72
N LEU A 52 -7.48 20.88 -20.03
CA LEU A 52 -8.39 20.11 -19.18
C LEU A 52 -8.04 18.62 -19.19
N SER A 53 -7.76 18.06 -20.38
CA SER A 53 -7.36 16.66 -20.52
C SER A 53 -6.03 16.36 -19.84
N ASP A 54 -5.10 17.31 -19.83
CA ASP A 54 -3.84 17.20 -19.11
C ASP A 54 -4.05 17.18 -17.59
N ILE A 55 -4.91 18.06 -17.08
CA ILE A 55 -5.28 18.10 -15.66
C ILE A 55 -5.99 16.81 -15.24
N GLU A 56 -6.98 16.35 -16.03
CA GLU A 56 -7.73 15.12 -15.72
C GLU A 56 -6.85 13.88 -15.74
N ARG A 57 -5.90 13.80 -16.69
CA ARG A 57 -4.88 12.74 -16.70
C ARG A 57 -3.99 12.81 -15.48
N GLY A 58 -3.53 14.00 -15.09
CA GLY A 58 -2.73 14.20 -13.88
C GLY A 58 -3.45 13.74 -12.62
N LEU A 59 -4.73 14.12 -12.45
CA LEU A 59 -5.57 13.67 -11.33
C LEU A 59 -5.75 12.14 -11.32
N SER A 60 -5.97 11.52 -12.49
CA SER A 60 -6.09 10.06 -12.60
C SER A 60 -4.80 9.33 -12.22
N MET A 61 -3.64 9.90 -12.58
CA MET A 61 -2.33 9.35 -12.20
C MET A 61 -2.09 9.48 -10.69
N LEU A 62 -2.40 10.63 -10.09
CA LEU A 62 -2.28 10.85 -8.65
C LEU A 62 -3.16 9.90 -7.84
N GLU A 63 -4.38 9.59 -8.32
CA GLU A 63 -5.24 8.61 -7.67
C GLU A 63 -4.66 7.19 -7.70
N SER A 64 -3.99 6.83 -8.81
CA SER A 64 -3.25 5.56 -8.92
C SER A 64 -2.07 5.52 -7.95
N TYR A 65 -1.32 6.62 -7.84
CA TYR A 65 -0.22 6.74 -6.87
C TYR A 65 -0.70 6.71 -5.43
N ARG A 66 -1.85 7.32 -5.11
CA ARG A 66 -2.47 7.27 -3.78
C ARG A 66 -2.76 5.83 -3.35
N SER A 67 -3.27 5.02 -4.28
CA SER A 67 -3.50 3.59 -4.04
C SER A 67 -2.20 2.83 -3.78
N ALA A 68 -1.17 3.05 -4.60
CA ALA A 68 0.15 2.43 -4.43
C ALA A 68 0.83 2.83 -3.10
N ILE A 69 0.69 4.09 -2.69
CA ILE A 69 1.17 4.60 -1.41
C ILE A 69 0.45 3.91 -0.24
N ALA A 70 -0.88 3.77 -0.30
CA ALA A 70 -1.65 3.10 0.75
C ALA A 70 -1.27 1.61 0.90
N GLU A 71 -1.03 0.90 -0.21
CA GLU A 71 -0.51 -0.46 -0.21
C GLU A 71 0.89 -0.52 0.44
N SER A 72 1.78 0.39 0.03
CA SER A 72 3.15 0.47 0.54
C SER A 72 3.19 0.75 2.04
N ASP A 73 2.31 1.61 2.54
CA ASP A 73 2.19 1.89 3.97
C ASP A 73 1.74 0.67 4.75
N THR A 74 0.70 -0.01 4.27
CA THR A 74 0.20 -1.23 4.93
C THR A 74 1.28 -2.30 4.96
N MET A 75 2.00 -2.46 3.84
CA MET A 75 3.11 -3.41 3.72
C MET A 75 4.24 -3.09 4.70
N THR A 76 4.75 -1.86 4.68
CA THR A 76 5.88 -1.43 5.53
C THR A 76 5.52 -1.37 7.01
N ALA A 77 4.29 -0.99 7.37
CA ALA A 77 3.81 -1.06 8.76
C ALA A 77 3.77 -2.50 9.28
N THR A 78 3.32 -3.44 8.44
CA THR A 78 3.31 -4.87 8.80
C THR A 78 4.72 -5.40 8.98
N MET A 79 5.64 -5.05 8.07
CA MET A 79 7.06 -5.37 8.20
C MET A 79 7.64 -4.80 9.49
N GLN A 80 7.38 -3.52 9.81
CA GLN A 80 7.88 -2.87 11.01
C GLN A 80 7.41 -3.57 12.29
N ALA A 81 6.15 -4.00 12.34
CA ALA A 81 5.61 -4.76 13.45
C ALA A 81 6.28 -6.14 13.59
N ALA A 82 6.44 -6.87 12.47
CA ALA A 82 7.11 -8.17 12.46
C ALA A 82 8.58 -8.07 12.91
N LEU A 83 9.31 -7.07 12.42
CA LEU A 83 10.70 -6.83 12.83
C LEU A 83 10.82 -6.38 14.29
N GLY A 84 9.86 -5.60 14.78
CA GLY A 84 9.75 -5.26 16.20
C GLY A 84 9.60 -6.51 17.07
N ALA A 85 8.73 -7.43 16.68
CA ALA A 85 8.57 -8.72 17.35
C ALA A 85 9.84 -9.58 17.29
N VAL A 86 10.54 -9.62 16.14
CA VAL A 86 11.83 -10.31 16.01
C VAL A 86 12.85 -9.76 17.00
N ARG A 87 12.98 -8.43 17.10
CA ARG A 87 13.88 -7.77 18.05
C ARG A 87 13.52 -8.13 19.49
N ASP A 88 12.25 -8.06 19.85
CA ASP A 88 11.79 -8.25 21.23
C ASP A 88 11.96 -9.71 21.65
N HIS A 89 11.54 -10.67 20.83
CA HIS A 89 11.76 -12.10 21.08
C HIS A 89 13.25 -12.46 21.19
N SER A 90 14.10 -11.89 20.33
CA SER A 90 15.54 -12.15 20.38
C SER A 90 16.19 -11.57 21.64
N ALA A 91 15.73 -10.39 22.09
CA ALA A 91 16.21 -9.77 23.32
C ALA A 91 15.82 -10.58 24.55
N ASP A 92 14.55 -10.97 24.65
CA ASP A 92 14.03 -11.77 25.76
C ASP A 92 14.72 -13.13 25.83
N LEU A 93 14.87 -13.80 24.67
CA LEU A 93 15.58 -15.07 24.58
C LEU A 93 17.04 -14.92 25.04
N SER A 94 17.77 -13.93 24.54
CA SER A 94 19.17 -13.73 24.91
C SER A 94 19.37 -13.58 26.43
N ALA A 95 18.46 -12.85 27.10
CA ALA A 95 18.49 -12.69 28.55
C ALA A 95 18.22 -14.03 29.28
N GLY A 96 17.23 -14.79 28.81
CA GLY A 96 16.91 -16.12 29.34
C GLY A 96 18.07 -17.11 29.20
N LEU A 97 18.71 -17.14 28.03
CA LEU A 97 19.88 -18.00 27.77
C LEU A 97 21.06 -17.65 28.69
N MET A 98 21.36 -16.36 28.90
CA MET A 98 22.43 -15.93 29.81
C MET A 98 22.17 -16.31 31.26
N LEU A 99 20.92 -16.29 31.70
CA LEU A 99 20.54 -16.73 33.05
C LEU A 99 20.66 -18.25 33.18
N ALA A 100 20.20 -19.01 32.18
CA ALA A 100 20.30 -20.47 32.19
C ALA A 100 21.76 -20.97 32.15
N ALA A 101 22.61 -20.33 31.34
CA ALA A 101 24.05 -20.63 31.30
C ALA A 101 24.72 -20.38 32.66
N GLN A 102 24.37 -19.30 33.36
CA GLN A 102 24.90 -19.00 34.70
C GLN A 102 24.43 -19.99 35.76
N ALA A 103 23.18 -20.45 35.69
CA ALA A 103 22.66 -21.46 36.61
C ALA A 103 23.32 -22.82 36.37
N GLY A 104 23.52 -23.18 35.10
CA GLY A 104 24.25 -24.38 34.67
C GLY A 104 23.57 -25.69 35.05
N SER A 105 22.31 -25.68 35.52
CA SER A 105 21.62 -26.91 35.91
C SER A 105 20.99 -27.60 34.68
N PRO A 106 20.95 -28.96 34.63
CA PRO A 106 20.34 -29.68 33.50
C PRO A 106 18.86 -29.37 33.28
N LEU A 107 18.15 -28.93 34.32
CA LEU A 107 16.76 -28.51 34.19
C LEU A 107 16.67 -27.15 33.49
N ASP A 108 17.49 -26.18 33.91
CA ASP A 108 17.48 -24.83 33.33
C ASP A 108 17.93 -24.84 31.87
N LEU A 109 18.93 -25.65 31.51
CA LEU A 109 19.41 -25.80 30.13
C LEU A 109 18.33 -26.40 29.21
N ARG A 110 17.55 -27.37 29.71
CA ARG A 110 16.43 -27.95 28.96
C ARG A 110 15.28 -26.97 28.78
N ILE A 111 14.95 -26.20 29.82
CA ILE A 111 13.93 -25.14 29.72
C ILE A 111 14.39 -24.09 28.70
N ALA A 112 15.63 -23.62 28.80
CA ALA A 112 16.19 -22.65 27.86
C ALA A 112 16.20 -23.13 26.41
N SER A 113 16.49 -24.42 26.17
CA SER A 113 16.44 -25.02 24.84
C SER A 113 15.01 -25.10 24.29
N ALA A 114 14.04 -25.48 25.14
CA ALA A 114 12.63 -25.51 24.76
C ALA A 114 12.09 -24.10 24.46
N ASP A 115 12.47 -23.10 25.26
CA ASP A 115 12.12 -21.70 25.04
C ASP A 115 12.74 -21.19 23.72
N ALA A 116 13.98 -21.58 23.41
CA ALA A 116 14.64 -21.25 22.15
C ALA A 116 13.96 -21.90 20.94
N GLU A 117 13.47 -23.14 21.06
CA GLU A 117 12.68 -23.79 20.00
C GLU A 117 11.37 -23.03 19.73
N GLN A 118 10.66 -22.63 20.79
CA GLN A 118 9.46 -21.79 20.67
C GLN A 118 9.77 -20.42 20.05
N ALA A 119 10.85 -19.78 20.49
CA ALA A 119 11.30 -18.52 19.94
C ALA A 119 11.67 -18.65 18.45
N LEU A 120 12.33 -19.74 18.03
CA LEU A 120 12.61 -20.01 16.63
C LEU A 120 11.31 -20.05 15.81
N GLY A 121 10.30 -20.77 16.31
CA GLY A 121 8.98 -20.82 15.69
C GLY A 121 8.33 -19.44 15.57
N ALA A 122 8.42 -18.62 16.61
CA ALA A 122 7.92 -17.25 16.58
C ALA A 122 8.67 -16.39 15.55
N LEU A 123 10.01 -16.42 15.53
CA LEU A 123 10.85 -15.66 14.61
C LEU A 123 10.57 -16.04 13.15
N VAL A 124 10.53 -17.34 12.84
CA VAL A 124 10.17 -17.85 11.52
C VAL A 124 8.75 -17.42 11.13
N GLY A 125 7.80 -17.48 12.07
CA GLY A 125 6.44 -17.00 11.87
C GLY A 125 6.37 -15.51 11.50
N GLN A 126 7.15 -14.66 12.18
CA GLN A 126 7.22 -13.22 11.87
C GLN A 126 7.84 -12.98 10.49
N LEU A 127 8.93 -13.68 10.16
CA LEU A 127 9.59 -13.59 8.86
C LEU A 127 8.79 -14.24 7.72
N ASN A 128 7.80 -15.07 8.04
CA ASN A 128 6.82 -15.61 7.09
C ASN A 128 5.50 -14.81 7.05
N SER A 129 5.46 -13.62 7.68
CA SER A 129 4.29 -12.75 7.65
C SER A 129 3.91 -12.32 6.23
N ARG A 130 2.60 -12.10 6.05
CA ARG A 130 1.99 -11.79 4.77
C ARG A 130 1.11 -10.55 4.89
N SER A 131 1.08 -9.74 3.83
CA SER A 131 0.14 -8.62 3.68
C SER A 131 -0.61 -8.77 2.36
N ALA A 132 -1.93 -8.60 2.39
CA ALA A 132 -2.80 -8.77 1.22
C ALA A 132 -2.55 -10.08 0.42
N GLY A 133 -2.23 -11.17 1.12
CA GLY A 133 -1.94 -12.48 0.50
C GLY A 133 -0.56 -12.62 -0.14
N ARG A 134 0.35 -11.65 0.07
CA ARG A 134 1.73 -11.65 -0.42
C ARG A 134 2.71 -11.78 0.75
N ALA A 135 3.71 -12.65 0.64
CA ALA A 135 4.76 -12.75 1.63
C ALA A 135 5.65 -11.49 1.62
N LEU A 136 6.03 -11.03 2.81
CA LEU A 136 6.73 -9.76 2.99
C LEU A 136 8.25 -9.88 2.81
N PHE A 137 8.84 -10.99 3.25
CA PHE A 137 10.29 -11.15 3.34
C PHE A 137 10.86 -12.17 2.33
N SER A 138 10.07 -12.61 1.36
CA SER A 138 10.45 -13.62 0.35
C SER A 138 11.03 -13.04 -0.95
N GLY A 139 11.35 -11.73 -0.96
CA GLY A 139 11.85 -11.04 -2.15
C GLY A 139 10.81 -11.05 -3.28
N ALA A 140 11.21 -11.41 -4.50
CA ALA A 140 10.28 -11.50 -5.62
C ALA A 140 9.35 -12.72 -5.62
N ALA A 141 9.55 -13.70 -4.72
CA ALA A 141 8.68 -14.88 -4.59
C ALA A 141 7.50 -14.59 -3.66
N TYR A 142 6.62 -13.67 -4.04
CA TYR A 142 5.54 -13.18 -3.18
C TYR A 142 4.45 -14.21 -2.87
N ASP A 143 4.41 -15.31 -3.62
CA ASP A 143 3.43 -16.40 -3.53
C ASP A 143 3.87 -17.55 -2.60
N SER A 144 5.14 -17.61 -2.19
CA SER A 144 5.67 -18.61 -1.26
C SER A 144 6.03 -18.01 0.11
N ALA A 145 6.18 -18.89 1.10
CA ALA A 145 6.80 -18.51 2.37
C ALA A 145 8.26 -18.07 2.15
N ALA A 146 8.79 -17.22 3.03
CA ALA A 146 10.18 -16.77 2.96
C ALA A 146 11.15 -17.81 3.53
N LEU A 147 10.73 -18.51 4.59
CA LEU A 147 11.50 -19.49 5.33
C LEU A 147 10.74 -20.83 5.40
N ALA A 148 11.51 -21.92 5.43
CA ALA A 148 11.02 -23.26 5.72
C ALA A 148 10.48 -23.35 7.15
N ALA A 149 9.78 -24.46 7.44
CA ALA A 149 9.24 -24.67 8.78
C ALA A 149 10.39 -24.84 9.80
N PRO A 150 10.23 -24.34 11.05
CA PRO A 150 11.24 -24.48 12.09
C PRO A 150 11.69 -25.92 12.31
N GLU A 151 10.74 -26.86 12.26
CA GLU A 151 10.99 -28.28 12.48
C GLU A 151 11.85 -28.88 11.36
N GLU A 152 11.63 -28.45 10.11
CA GLU A 152 12.45 -28.86 8.95
C GLU A 152 13.88 -28.32 9.07
N MET A 153 14.03 -27.05 9.50
CA MET A 153 15.34 -26.44 9.73
C MET A 153 16.10 -27.15 10.86
N LEU A 154 15.43 -27.40 11.99
CA LEU A 154 16.03 -28.11 13.13
C LEU A 154 16.38 -29.56 12.78
N ALA A 155 15.55 -30.25 12.00
CA ALA A 155 15.85 -31.60 11.51
C ALA A 155 17.10 -31.62 10.60
N ALA A 156 17.24 -30.65 9.69
CA ALA A 156 18.43 -30.52 8.84
C ALA A 156 19.69 -30.22 9.68
N LEU A 157 19.58 -29.34 10.68
CA LEU A 157 20.68 -29.01 11.58
C LEU A 157 21.09 -30.18 12.47
N ARG A 158 20.16 -31.00 12.96
CA ARG A 158 20.50 -32.26 13.67
C ARG A 158 21.35 -33.17 12.80
N GLY A 159 21.02 -33.28 11.51
CA GLY A 159 21.83 -34.02 10.54
C GLY A 159 23.23 -33.44 10.36
N ALA A 160 23.35 -32.11 10.32
CA ALA A 160 24.64 -31.41 10.22
C ALA A 160 25.52 -31.54 11.48
N LEU A 161 24.91 -31.71 12.65
CA LEU A 161 25.60 -31.88 13.94
C LEU A 161 26.03 -33.33 14.21
N ALA A 162 25.63 -34.29 13.37
CA ALA A 162 25.97 -35.69 13.57
C ALA A 162 27.50 -35.91 13.66
N GLY A 163 27.94 -36.53 14.76
CA GLY A 163 29.37 -36.81 15.02
C GLY A 163 30.14 -35.64 15.63
N THR A 164 29.48 -34.53 15.95
CA THR A 164 30.06 -33.42 16.70
C THR A 164 29.90 -33.62 18.20
N SER A 165 30.92 -33.27 18.99
CA SER A 165 30.88 -33.38 20.46
C SER A 165 31.53 -32.20 21.19
N THR A 166 31.91 -31.14 20.48
CA THR A 166 32.59 -29.96 21.05
C THR A 166 31.93 -28.69 20.54
N LEU A 167 31.98 -27.61 21.34
CA LEU A 167 31.44 -26.31 20.93
C LEU A 167 32.02 -25.85 19.58
N ALA A 168 33.34 -25.95 19.41
CA ALA A 168 34.00 -25.53 18.16
C ALA A 168 33.49 -26.31 16.93
N GLY A 169 33.20 -27.60 17.08
CA GLY A 169 32.60 -28.39 16.01
C GLY A 169 31.14 -27.97 15.74
N VAL A 170 30.38 -27.63 16.78
CA VAL A 170 28.99 -27.15 16.65
C VAL A 170 29.00 -25.82 15.90
N GLU A 171 29.81 -24.86 16.36
CA GLU A 171 29.93 -23.54 15.73
C GLU A 171 30.32 -23.65 14.26
N ALA A 172 31.30 -24.51 13.93
CA ALA A 172 31.70 -24.77 12.55
C ALA A 172 30.58 -25.39 11.68
N ALA A 173 29.78 -26.31 12.25
CA ALA A 173 28.64 -26.90 11.54
C ALA A 173 27.54 -25.86 11.27
N PHE A 174 27.23 -25.01 12.27
CA PHE A 174 26.28 -23.91 12.10
C PHE A 174 26.79 -22.86 11.12
N ASP A 175 28.08 -22.47 11.18
CA ASP A 175 28.71 -21.56 10.21
C ASP A 175 28.65 -22.12 8.79
N SER A 176 28.88 -23.42 8.62
CA SER A 176 28.77 -24.06 7.31
C SER A 176 27.32 -24.12 6.81
N TRP A 177 26.35 -24.33 7.69
CA TRP A 177 24.94 -24.45 7.28
C TRP A 177 24.32 -23.09 6.95
N PHE A 178 24.61 -22.07 7.76
CA PHE A 178 24.16 -20.70 7.53
C PHE A 178 25.07 -19.92 6.56
N GLY A 179 26.28 -20.40 6.26
CA GLY A 179 27.21 -19.78 5.32
C GLY A 179 26.72 -19.75 3.86
N SER A 180 27.50 -19.10 3.00
CA SER A 180 27.21 -19.00 1.57
C SER A 180 27.18 -20.37 0.90
N GLY A 181 26.11 -20.67 0.16
CA GLY A 181 25.88 -22.00 -0.46
C GLY A 181 25.56 -23.11 0.55
N GLY A 182 25.35 -22.77 1.82
CA GLY A 182 24.98 -23.71 2.88
C GLY A 182 23.52 -24.12 2.85
N GLY A 183 23.14 -24.97 3.81
CA GLY A 183 21.78 -25.52 3.94
C GLY A 183 20.70 -24.45 4.12
N PHE A 184 21.03 -23.29 4.71
CA PHE A 184 20.10 -22.17 4.80
C PHE A 184 19.69 -21.66 3.42
N GLU A 185 20.64 -21.44 2.50
CA GLU A 185 20.34 -20.92 1.16
C GLU A 185 19.68 -21.96 0.24
N THR A 186 19.90 -23.26 0.50
CA THR A 186 19.33 -24.33 -0.34
C THR A 186 17.99 -24.85 0.15
N SER A 187 17.73 -24.81 1.46
CA SER A 187 16.56 -25.44 2.08
C SER A 187 15.90 -24.62 3.19
N GLY A 188 16.62 -23.70 3.83
CA GLY A 188 16.05 -22.83 4.88
C GLY A 188 15.31 -21.62 4.32
N TYR A 189 15.87 -20.96 3.30
CA TYR A 189 15.28 -19.82 2.61
C TYR A 189 14.56 -20.29 1.35
N LEU A 190 13.26 -20.03 1.30
CA LEU A 190 12.37 -20.42 0.20
C LEU A 190 12.01 -19.23 -0.71
N GLY A 191 12.52 -18.04 -0.38
CA GLY A 191 12.29 -16.82 -1.15
C GLY A 191 13.19 -16.71 -2.39
N ALA A 192 13.01 -15.62 -3.14
CA ALA A 192 13.85 -15.31 -4.29
C ALA A 192 15.06 -14.47 -3.87
N THR A 193 16.23 -14.78 -4.44
CA THR A 193 17.48 -14.01 -4.26
C THR A 193 17.47 -12.62 -4.91
N ARG A 194 16.40 -12.30 -5.65
CA ARG A 194 16.14 -10.99 -6.26
C ARG A 194 15.10 -10.24 -5.44
N ASP A 195 15.29 -8.93 -5.32
CA ASP A 195 14.34 -8.04 -4.68
C ASP A 195 12.99 -8.02 -5.41
N GLY A 196 11.96 -7.65 -4.65
CA GLY A 196 10.62 -7.44 -5.20
C GLY A 196 10.60 -6.31 -6.24
N THR A 197 9.58 -6.32 -7.09
CA THR A 197 9.36 -5.25 -8.07
C THR A 197 9.21 -3.91 -7.35
N PRO A 198 9.99 -2.86 -7.71
CA PRO A 198 9.84 -1.55 -7.12
C PRO A 198 8.43 -0.98 -7.31
N LEU A 199 7.91 -0.34 -6.26
CA LEU A 199 6.61 0.33 -6.27
C LEU A 199 6.79 1.76 -6.79
N GLN A 200 6.00 2.15 -7.79
CA GLN A 200 5.97 3.52 -8.30
C GLN A 200 4.99 4.34 -7.45
N LEU A 201 5.50 5.34 -6.72
CA LEU A 201 4.73 6.14 -5.76
C LEU A 201 4.49 7.58 -6.22
N SER A 202 5.25 8.07 -7.19
CA SER A 202 5.00 9.31 -7.92
C SER A 202 5.66 9.20 -9.29
N GLU A 203 5.73 10.25 -10.10
CA GLU A 203 6.47 10.21 -11.38
C GLU A 203 7.97 9.96 -11.16
N ASP A 204 8.55 10.58 -10.14
CA ASP A 204 9.99 10.53 -9.85
C ASP A 204 10.36 9.55 -8.71
N LEU A 205 9.39 9.08 -7.93
CA LEU A 205 9.61 8.19 -6.80
C LEU A 205 9.30 6.74 -7.15
N ARG A 206 10.36 5.94 -7.23
CA ARG A 206 10.31 4.47 -7.23
C ARG A 206 10.94 3.95 -5.96
N LEU A 207 10.25 3.05 -5.28
CA LEU A 207 10.71 2.50 -4.01
C LEU A 207 10.84 0.99 -4.11
N GLY A 208 12.07 0.50 -3.97
CA GLY A 208 12.36 -0.92 -3.79
C GLY A 208 12.32 -1.26 -2.30
N LEU A 209 11.62 -2.35 -1.96
CA LEU A 209 11.68 -2.97 -0.64
C LEU A 209 12.69 -4.11 -0.72
N SER A 210 13.85 -3.94 -0.09
CA SER A 210 14.96 -4.90 -0.11
C SER A 210 15.07 -5.73 1.18
N VAL A 211 14.10 -5.63 2.09
CA VAL A 211 14.11 -6.39 3.34
C VAL A 211 13.66 -7.83 3.04
N ARG A 212 14.59 -8.77 3.18
CA ARG A 212 14.37 -10.19 2.90
C ARG A 212 14.83 -11.04 4.07
N ALA A 213 14.26 -12.23 4.22
CA ALA A 213 14.60 -13.14 5.32
C ALA A 213 16.01 -13.77 5.16
N ASP A 214 16.66 -13.62 4.01
CA ASP A 214 18.06 -14.05 3.79
C ASP A 214 19.10 -13.01 4.23
N ASP A 215 18.68 -11.85 4.71
CA ASP A 215 19.55 -10.80 5.25
C ASP A 215 20.46 -11.38 6.37
N PRO A 216 21.76 -11.03 6.39
CA PRO A 216 22.70 -11.51 7.41
C PRO A 216 22.21 -11.32 8.84
N ALA A 217 21.53 -10.20 9.15
CA ALA A 217 21.04 -9.94 10.50
C ALA A 217 20.02 -10.99 10.97
N PHE A 218 19.09 -11.40 10.09
CA PHE A 218 18.11 -12.43 10.42
C PHE A 218 18.75 -13.81 10.44
N ARG A 219 19.67 -14.06 9.52
CA ARG A 219 20.44 -15.31 9.45
C ARG A 219 21.21 -15.57 10.74
N ASP A 220 21.92 -14.57 11.27
CA ASP A 220 22.67 -14.67 12.52
C ASP A 220 21.74 -14.88 13.73
N THR A 221 20.60 -14.20 13.73
CA THR A 221 19.57 -14.33 14.78
C THR A 221 18.95 -15.74 14.80
N LEU A 222 18.61 -16.27 13.62
CA LEU A 222 18.08 -17.62 13.45
C LEU A 222 19.13 -18.68 13.81
N LYS A 223 20.39 -18.47 13.42
CA LYS A 223 21.52 -19.34 13.76
C LYS A 223 21.69 -19.47 15.27
N ALA A 224 21.76 -18.34 15.98
CA ALA A 224 21.94 -18.33 17.42
C ALA A 224 20.74 -18.97 18.15
N THR A 225 19.52 -18.64 17.73
CA THR A 225 18.29 -19.25 18.27
C THR A 225 18.26 -20.76 18.05
N ALA A 226 18.60 -21.23 16.85
CA ALA A 226 18.62 -22.66 16.54
C ALA A 226 19.74 -23.41 17.29
N MET A 227 20.89 -22.77 17.55
CA MET A 227 21.94 -23.33 18.39
C MET A 227 21.46 -23.55 19.82
N ALA A 228 20.76 -22.57 20.41
CA ALA A 228 20.15 -22.73 21.72
C ALA A 228 19.08 -23.83 21.73
N ALA A 229 18.23 -23.90 20.71
CA ALA A 229 17.18 -24.91 20.60
C ALA A 229 17.73 -26.35 20.60
N LEU A 230 18.89 -26.57 19.98
CA LEU A 230 19.53 -27.89 19.88
C LEU A 230 20.52 -28.19 21.01
N ALA A 231 20.75 -27.27 21.95
CA ALA A 231 21.76 -27.45 23.00
C ALA A 231 21.43 -28.61 23.93
N ALA A 232 20.20 -28.69 24.44
CA ALA A 232 19.76 -29.78 25.31
C ALA A 232 18.95 -30.87 24.57
N ASP A 233 19.12 -30.98 23.24
CA ASP A 233 18.45 -32.03 22.46
C ASP A 233 19.03 -33.42 22.80
N GLU A 234 18.19 -34.28 23.37
CA GLU A 234 18.58 -35.62 23.82
C GLU A 234 19.09 -36.52 22.68
N SER A 235 18.68 -36.28 21.44
CA SER A 235 19.12 -37.07 20.27
C SER A 235 20.57 -36.81 19.88
N LEU A 236 21.12 -35.65 20.24
CA LEU A 236 22.50 -35.25 19.94
C LEU A 236 23.48 -35.68 21.06
N GLY A 237 22.97 -35.87 22.28
CA GLY A 237 23.74 -36.46 23.38
C GLY A 237 24.96 -35.65 23.82
N PHE A 238 24.91 -34.32 23.70
CA PHE A 238 26.00 -33.44 24.14
C PHE A 238 26.23 -33.55 25.65
N ALA A 239 27.50 -33.49 26.06
CA ALA A 239 27.88 -33.41 27.46
C ALA A 239 27.44 -32.07 28.08
N GLU A 240 27.11 -32.07 29.37
CA GLU A 240 26.53 -30.91 30.07
C GLU A 240 27.39 -29.64 29.95
N ASP A 241 28.72 -29.76 29.98
CA ASP A 241 29.65 -28.65 29.78
C ASP A 241 29.53 -28.03 28.38
N VAL A 242 29.31 -28.85 27.35
CA VAL A 242 29.06 -28.40 25.98
C VAL A 242 27.67 -27.76 25.87
N GLN A 243 26.65 -28.28 26.55
CA GLN A 243 25.31 -27.69 26.55
C GLN A 243 25.34 -26.27 27.15
N VAL A 244 26.02 -26.08 28.29
CA VAL A 244 26.22 -24.76 28.91
C VAL A 244 26.93 -23.82 27.93
N GLN A 245 28.03 -24.28 27.32
CA GLN A 245 28.78 -23.50 26.34
C GLN A 245 27.95 -23.11 25.11
N MET A 246 27.10 -24.00 24.60
CA MET A 246 26.21 -23.72 23.48
C MET A 246 25.16 -22.66 23.84
N ILE A 247 24.52 -22.78 25.01
CA ILE A 247 23.55 -21.80 25.50
C ILE A 247 24.22 -20.43 25.73
N GLU A 248 25.44 -20.42 26.27
CA GLU A 248 26.22 -19.21 26.46
C GLU A 248 26.62 -18.56 25.12
N SER A 249 27.13 -19.35 24.17
CA SER A 249 27.51 -18.85 22.84
C SER A 249 26.28 -18.33 22.08
N ALA A 250 25.15 -19.04 22.14
CA ALA A 250 23.90 -18.62 21.51
C ALA A 250 23.38 -17.29 22.08
N GLY A 251 23.36 -17.13 23.41
CA GLY A 251 22.96 -15.86 24.04
C GLY A 251 23.88 -14.70 23.66
N ALA A 252 25.20 -14.93 23.63
CA ALA A 252 26.16 -13.92 23.20
C ALA A 252 26.00 -13.54 21.72
N GLN A 253 25.77 -14.51 20.85
CA GLN A 253 25.53 -14.28 19.42
C GLN A 253 24.23 -13.51 19.16
N LEU A 254 23.15 -13.76 19.91
CA LEU A 254 21.92 -12.96 19.81
C LEU A 254 22.16 -11.49 20.20
N ILE A 255 22.94 -11.25 21.24
CA ILE A 255 23.33 -9.88 21.64
C ILE A 255 24.15 -9.22 20.53
N ALA A 256 25.07 -9.96 19.91
CA ALA A 256 25.91 -9.48 18.83
C ALA A 256 25.13 -9.21 17.53
N ALA A 257 24.06 -9.95 17.24
CA ALA A 257 23.21 -9.78 16.06
C ALA A 257 22.23 -8.61 16.18
N ARG A 258 21.92 -8.15 17.40
CA ARG A 258 20.93 -7.09 17.68
C ARG A 258 21.15 -5.78 16.89
N PRO A 259 22.37 -5.23 16.76
CA PRO A 259 22.59 -4.02 15.97
C PRO A 259 22.16 -4.20 14.51
N GLY A 260 22.43 -5.36 13.90
CA GLY A 260 22.02 -5.64 12.52
C GLY A 260 20.50 -5.60 12.34
N VAL A 261 19.74 -6.19 13.27
CA VAL A 261 18.27 -6.13 13.23
C VAL A 261 17.78 -4.67 13.39
N LEU A 262 18.41 -3.88 14.26
CA LEU A 262 18.09 -2.46 14.41
C LEU A 262 18.41 -1.64 13.17
N ASP A 263 19.50 -1.95 12.46
CA ASP A 263 19.86 -1.30 11.20
C ASP A 263 18.83 -1.59 10.11
N VAL A 264 18.33 -2.82 10.02
CA VAL A 264 17.26 -3.18 9.08
C VAL A 264 15.95 -2.45 9.42
N ILE A 265 15.57 -2.39 10.69
CA ILE A 265 14.42 -1.61 11.18
C ILE A 265 14.58 -0.12 10.85
N ALA A 266 15.77 0.45 11.07
CA ALA A 266 16.05 1.85 10.77
C ALA A 266 15.98 2.12 9.26
N GLY A 267 16.51 1.22 8.43
CA GLY A 267 16.40 1.29 6.98
C GLY A 267 14.95 1.27 6.49
N LEU A 268 14.12 0.40 7.08
CA LEU A 268 12.67 0.38 6.81
C LEU A 268 11.98 1.68 7.25
N GLY A 269 12.39 2.27 8.38
CA GLY A 269 11.90 3.58 8.83
C GLY A 269 12.21 4.72 7.86
N VAL A 270 13.40 4.71 7.22
CA VAL A 270 13.76 5.67 6.16
C VAL A 270 12.85 5.50 4.94
N VAL A 271 12.54 4.25 4.59
CA VAL A 271 11.59 3.94 3.51
C VAL A 271 10.19 4.49 3.85
N GLN A 272 9.69 4.27 5.07
CA GLN A 272 8.40 4.80 5.52
C GLN A 272 8.35 6.32 5.44
N ALA A 273 9.41 7.01 5.87
CA ALA A 273 9.50 8.47 5.77
C ALA A 273 9.42 8.97 4.32
N ARG A 274 10.03 8.24 3.36
CA ARG A 274 9.94 8.58 1.93
C ARG A 274 8.54 8.37 1.36
N ILE A 275 7.82 7.35 1.83
CA ILE A 275 6.42 7.11 1.42
C ILE A 275 5.54 8.26 1.92
N GLU A 276 5.69 8.67 3.17
CA GLU A 276 4.95 9.80 3.76
C GLU A 276 5.22 11.13 3.03
N ASP A 277 6.49 11.41 2.72
CA ASP A 277 6.88 12.58 1.94
C ASP A 277 6.29 12.54 0.51
N GLY A 278 6.27 11.35 -0.12
CA GLY A 278 5.59 11.12 -1.39
C GLY A 278 4.08 11.37 -1.33
N ARG A 279 3.41 10.93 -0.24
CA ARG A 279 1.98 11.17 0.02
C ARG A 279 1.69 12.66 0.08
N ALA A 280 2.40 13.39 0.93
CA ALA A 280 2.18 14.82 1.11
C ALA A 280 2.36 15.60 -0.21
N ARG A 281 3.37 15.25 -1.01
CA ARG A 281 3.57 15.85 -2.34
C ARG A 281 2.44 15.54 -3.31
N ASN A 282 1.99 14.29 -3.38
CA ASN A 282 0.90 13.90 -4.28
C ASN A 282 -0.43 14.56 -3.89
N GLU A 283 -0.72 14.70 -2.60
CA GLU A 283 -1.89 15.42 -2.11
C GLU A 283 -1.84 16.91 -2.48
N ALA A 284 -0.69 17.57 -2.28
CA ALA A 284 -0.51 18.96 -2.66
C ALA A 284 -0.65 19.18 -4.19
N ALA A 285 -0.08 18.27 -5.00
CA ALA A 285 -0.23 18.28 -6.44
C ALA A 285 -1.69 18.08 -6.86
N GLY A 286 -2.40 17.17 -6.19
CA GLY A 286 -3.82 16.91 -6.42
C GLY A 286 -4.68 18.14 -6.17
N LEU A 287 -4.52 18.80 -5.02
CA LEU A 287 -5.22 20.04 -4.69
C LEU A 287 -4.95 21.15 -5.73
N THR A 288 -3.71 21.26 -6.20
CA THR A 288 -3.33 22.24 -7.23
C THR A 288 -4.04 21.97 -8.56
N LEU A 289 -4.06 20.71 -9.00
CA LEU A 289 -4.76 20.30 -10.22
C LEU A 289 -6.28 20.45 -10.09
N GLU A 290 -6.86 20.16 -8.92
CA GLU A 290 -8.28 20.38 -8.65
C GLU A 290 -8.65 21.86 -8.66
N LEU A 291 -7.80 22.73 -8.09
CA LEU A 291 -7.98 24.18 -8.17
C LEU A 291 -7.90 24.66 -9.62
N ALA A 292 -6.91 24.24 -10.39
CA ALA A 292 -6.80 24.58 -11.80
C ALA A 292 -8.02 24.11 -12.61
N ARG A 293 -8.51 22.89 -12.34
CA ARG A 293 -9.73 22.35 -12.94
C ARG A 293 -10.95 23.20 -12.59
N ASN A 294 -11.07 23.62 -11.32
CA ASN A 294 -12.16 24.49 -10.90
C ASN A 294 -12.05 25.86 -11.59
N THR A 295 -10.86 26.49 -11.66
CA THR A 295 -10.69 27.75 -12.39
C THR A 295 -11.11 27.65 -13.86
N LEU A 296 -10.87 26.50 -14.51
CA LEU A 296 -11.28 26.26 -15.90
C LEU A 296 -12.77 25.95 -16.08
N LEU A 297 -13.46 25.51 -15.04
CA LEU A 297 -14.83 25.00 -15.14
C LEU A 297 -15.85 25.76 -14.28
N SER A 298 -15.41 26.64 -13.38
CA SER A 298 -16.29 27.37 -12.47
C SER A 298 -17.14 28.39 -13.23
N VAL A 299 -18.39 28.52 -12.80
CA VAL A 299 -19.29 29.60 -13.23
C VAL A 299 -19.43 30.64 -12.13
N ASP A 300 -19.69 31.90 -12.50
CA ASP A 300 -20.15 32.91 -11.55
C ASP A 300 -21.61 32.59 -11.16
N PRO A 301 -21.90 32.25 -9.88
CA PRO A 301 -23.24 31.92 -9.45
C PRO A 301 -24.24 33.07 -9.59
N TYR A 302 -23.79 34.32 -9.44
CA TYR A 302 -24.65 35.50 -9.57
C TYR A 302 -25.03 35.74 -11.03
N GLU A 303 -24.06 35.65 -11.94
CA GLU A 303 -24.33 35.77 -13.38
C GLU A 303 -25.23 34.62 -13.86
N THR A 304 -24.96 33.39 -13.39
CA THR A 304 -25.74 32.20 -13.73
C THR A 304 -27.18 32.29 -13.20
N ALA A 305 -27.38 32.74 -11.96
CA ALA A 305 -28.70 32.97 -11.39
C ALA A 305 -29.47 34.05 -12.15
N THR A 306 -28.81 35.18 -12.48
CA THR A 306 -29.43 36.27 -13.26
C THR A 306 -29.86 35.79 -14.64
N ARG A 307 -29.02 34.99 -15.32
CA ARG A 307 -29.37 34.39 -16.61
C ARG A 307 -30.51 33.39 -16.48
N PHE A 308 -30.51 32.58 -15.42
CA PHE A 308 -31.57 31.61 -15.17
C PHE A 308 -32.93 32.29 -15.00
N GLU A 309 -33.01 33.34 -14.18
CA GLU A 309 -34.22 34.15 -14.00
C GLU A 309 -34.69 34.79 -15.32
N ALA A 310 -33.76 35.32 -16.12
CA ALA A 310 -34.07 35.87 -17.43
C ALA A 310 -34.65 34.82 -18.38
N VAL A 311 -34.13 33.59 -18.39
CA VAL A 311 -34.67 32.48 -19.19
C VAL A 311 -36.05 32.05 -18.69
N GLN A 312 -36.27 32.01 -17.37
CA GLN A 312 -37.61 31.74 -16.80
C GLN A 312 -38.64 32.78 -17.26
N SER A 313 -38.30 34.06 -17.16
CA SER A 313 -39.19 35.15 -17.62
C SER A 313 -39.49 35.06 -19.12
N GLN A 314 -38.51 34.65 -19.95
CA GLN A 314 -38.72 34.42 -21.38
C GLN A 314 -39.66 33.23 -21.64
N ILE A 315 -39.55 32.15 -20.86
CA ILE A 315 -40.47 30.99 -20.94
C ILE A 315 -41.89 31.41 -20.58
N GLU A 316 -42.08 32.16 -19.49
CA GLU A 316 -43.39 32.68 -19.08
C GLU A 316 -44.00 33.60 -20.14
N THR A 317 -43.19 34.50 -20.70
CA THR A 317 -43.62 35.41 -21.78
C THR A 317 -44.02 34.62 -23.02
N LEU A 318 -43.24 33.60 -23.41
CA LEU A 318 -43.55 32.74 -24.55
C LEU A 318 -44.87 32.00 -24.35
N TYR A 319 -45.13 31.49 -23.15
CA TYR A 319 -46.43 30.87 -22.82
C TYR A 319 -47.57 31.88 -22.87
N ALA A 320 -47.41 33.07 -22.29
CA ALA A 320 -48.42 34.12 -22.33
C ALA A 320 -48.77 34.54 -23.77
N VAL A 321 -47.77 34.68 -24.64
CA VAL A 321 -47.96 34.97 -26.07
C VAL A 321 -48.63 33.81 -26.79
N THR A 322 -48.23 32.57 -26.51
CA THR A 322 -48.83 31.37 -27.13
C THR A 322 -50.31 31.24 -26.76
N VAL A 323 -50.66 31.46 -25.49
CA VAL A 323 -52.06 31.48 -25.02
C VAL A 323 -52.85 32.61 -25.67
N ARG A 324 -52.27 33.82 -25.80
CA ARG A 324 -52.92 34.97 -26.46
C ARG A 324 -53.16 34.71 -27.95
N ALA A 325 -52.16 34.14 -28.65
CA ALA A 325 -52.28 33.77 -30.05
C ALA A 325 -53.31 32.66 -30.28
N ALA A 326 -53.39 31.67 -29.37
CA ALA A 326 -54.42 30.61 -29.42
C ALA A 326 -55.84 31.16 -29.19
N ARG A 327 -56.01 32.25 -28.44
CA ARG A 327 -57.30 32.93 -28.23
C ARG A 327 -57.73 33.77 -29.44
N MET A 328 -56.81 34.37 -30.18
CA MET A 328 -57.12 35.11 -31.43
C MET A 328 -57.39 34.20 -32.65
N SER A 329 -57.80 32.94 -32.41
CA SER A 329 -58.11 32.01 -33.49
C SER A 329 -59.29 32.53 -34.32
N LEU A 330 -59.32 32.16 -35.61
CA LEU A 330 -60.31 32.55 -36.62
C LEU A 330 -61.79 32.57 -36.15
N LEU A 331 -62.14 31.78 -35.14
CA LEU A 331 -63.46 31.75 -34.51
C LEU A 331 -63.89 33.07 -33.83
N ASP A 332 -62.96 33.87 -33.31
CA ASP A 332 -63.28 35.20 -32.75
C ASP A 332 -63.32 36.31 -33.83
N TYR A 333 -62.74 36.06 -35.02
CA TYR A 333 -62.83 36.98 -36.17
C TYR A 333 -64.11 36.74 -37.00
N MET A 334 -64.74 35.58 -36.86
CA MET A 334 -65.98 35.20 -37.55
C MET A 334 -67.27 35.46 -36.71
N ARG A 335 -67.15 36.20 -35.61
CA ARG A 335 -68.29 36.83 -34.92
C ARG A 335 -68.33 38.32 -35.25
#